data_AF-A0A2T6K6W6-F1
#
_entry.id   AF-A0A2T6K6W6-F1
#
_cell.length_a   1.000
_cell.length_b   1.000
_cell.length_c   1.000
_cell.angle_alpha   90.00
_cell.angle_beta   90.00
_cell.angle_gamma   90.00
#
_symmetry.space_group_name_H-M   'P 1'
#
loop_
_entity.id
_entity.type
_entity.pdbx_description
1 polymer ?
#
loop_
_entity_poly.entity_id
_entity_poly.type
_entity_poly.pdbx_seq_one_letter_code
_entity_poly.pdbx_strand_id
1 'polypeptide(L)' 'MRLRYDLVKSGISWGSMPRPMVEANLSRGDLVELRPAQWDSSNTMPRFKTVVAKRKGKALGPAGSFLMATLMHGSGSND' A
#
# COMPACT_ATOMS: atom_id res chain seq x y z
N MET A 1 9.45 5.34 6.96
CA MET A 1 8.38 5.42 7.97
C MET A 1 8.08 4.02 8.51
N ARG A 2 8.79 3.54 9.55
CA ARG A 2 8.53 2.22 10.18
C ARG A 2 7.95 2.32 11.60
N LEU A 3 8.34 3.36 12.36
CA LEU A 3 7.91 3.56 13.74
C LEU A 3 6.40 3.46 13.97
N ARG A 4 5.57 4.09 13.12
CA ARG A 4 4.11 4.03 13.28
C ARG A 4 3.57 2.59 13.09
N TYR A 5 4.12 1.84 12.14
CA TYR A 5 3.69 0.46 11.89
C TYR A 5 4.09 -0.43 13.07
N ASP A 6 5.30 -0.26 13.59
CA ASP A 6 5.80 -1.07 14.72
C ASP A 6 4.94 -0.87 15.98
N LEU A 7 4.51 0.37 16.25
CA LEU A 7 3.62 0.68 17.38
C LEU A 7 2.21 0.14 17.22
N VAL A 8 1.68 0.13 16.00
CA VAL A 8 0.36 -0.48 15.72
C VAL A 8 0.44 -1.99 15.87
N LYS A 9 1.50 -2.60 15.35
CA LYS A 9 1.73 -4.04 15.45
C LYS A 9 1.96 -4.52 16.87
N SER A 10 2.55 -3.69 17.74
CA SER A 10 2.71 -4.01 19.16
C SER A 10 1.46 -3.74 20.00
N GLY A 11 0.37 -3.26 19.40
CA GLY A 11 -0.89 -2.94 20.10
C GLY A 11 -0.80 -1.67 20.96
N ILE A 12 0.27 -0.88 20.83
CA ILE A 12 0.47 0.35 21.60
C ILE A 12 -0.31 1.52 21.00
N SER A 13 -0.64 1.46 19.70
CA SER A 13 -1.37 2.53 19.01
C SER A 13 -2.27 2.03 17.88
N TRP A 14 -3.06 2.95 17.32
CA TRP A 14 -3.84 2.76 16.10
C TRP A 14 -3.45 3.85 15.09
N GLY A 15 -3.70 3.60 13.80
CA GLY A 15 -3.44 4.61 12.78
C GLY A 15 -3.63 4.12 11.35
N SER A 16 -3.60 5.07 10.41
CA SER A 16 -3.78 4.79 8.99
C SER A 16 -2.48 4.28 8.36
N MET A 17 -2.61 3.20 7.58
CA MET A 17 -1.53 2.59 6.81
C MET A 17 -1.96 2.35 5.36
N PRO A 18 -1.03 2.40 4.39
CA PRO A 18 -1.31 1.90 3.05
C PRO A 18 -1.72 0.44 3.09
N ARG A 19 -2.82 0.08 2.39
CA ARG A 19 -3.38 -1.28 2.36
C ARG A 19 -2.31 -2.36 2.09
N PRO A 20 -1.41 -2.22 1.11
CA PRO A 20 -0.42 -3.26 0.82
C PRO A 20 0.56 -3.54 1.96
N MET A 21 0.75 -2.60 2.89
CA MET A 21 1.66 -2.81 4.04
C MET A 21 1.04 -3.65 5.15
N VAL A 22 -0.29 -3.65 5.27
CA VAL A 22 -1.00 -4.29 6.39
C VAL A 22 -1.90 -5.44 5.96
N GLU A 23 -2.10 -5.64 4.66
CA GLU A 23 -2.97 -6.68 4.09
C GLU A 23 -2.67 -8.08 4.62
N ALA A 24 -1.39 -8.47 4.65
CA ALA A 24 -0.98 -9.76 5.19
C ALA A 24 -1.24 -9.91 6.71
N ASN A 25 -1.22 -8.80 7.46
CA ASN A 25 -1.55 -8.82 8.88
C ASN A 25 -3.07 -8.84 9.12
N LEU A 26 -3.83 -8.16 8.27
CA LEU A 26 -5.29 -8.18 8.28
C LEU A 26 -5.82 -9.58 7.93
N SER A 27 -5.26 -10.23 6.89
CA SER A 27 -5.68 -11.58 6.49
C SER A 27 -5.35 -12.65 7.54
N ARG A 28 -4.26 -12.45 8.29
CA ARG A 28 -3.86 -13.31 9.42
C ARG A 28 -4.63 -13.03 10.72
N GLY A 29 -5.37 -11.93 10.80
CA GLY A 29 -6.05 -11.49 12.02
C GLY A 29 -5.14 -10.87 13.08
N ASP A 30 -3.87 -10.60 12.75
CA ASP A 30 -2.95 -9.89 13.65
C ASP A 30 -3.35 -8.41 13.83
N LEU A 31 -3.99 -7.83 12.80
CA LEU A 31 -4.51 -6.48 12.80
C LEU A 31 -5.99 -6.52 12.43
N VAL A 32 -6.74 -5.52 12.88
CA VAL A 32 -8.14 -5.32 12.52
C VAL A 32 -8.32 -3.96 11.88
N GLU A 33 -9.15 -3.89 10.84
CA GLU A 33 -9.50 -2.64 10.20
C GLU A 33 -10.56 -1.91 11.04
N LEU A 34 -10.21 -0.72 11.54
CA LEU A 34 -11.16 0.15 12.21
C LEU A 34 -11.97 0.92 11.15
N ARG A 35 -13.30 0.89 11.27
CA ARG A 35 -14.23 1.66 10.43
C ARG A 35 -14.91 2.74 11.26
N PRO A 36 -14.19 3.81 11.66
CA PRO A 36 -14.79 4.87 12.44
C PRO A 36 -15.85 5.61 11.62
N ALA A 37 -16.92 6.05 12.28
CA ALA A 37 -18.01 6.80 11.65
C ALA A 37 -17.54 8.16 11.07
N GLN A 38 -16.46 8.71 11.63
CA GLN A 38 -15.83 9.94 11.20
C GLN A 38 -14.33 9.81 11.43
N TRP A 39 -13.51 10.21 10.45
CA TRP A 39 -12.11 10.51 10.73
C TRP A 39 -12.02 12.01 10.98
N ASP A 40 -11.35 12.39 12.07
CA ASP A 40 -11.20 13.76 12.62
C ASP A 40 -11.51 14.90 11.62
N SER A 41 -10.82 14.94 10.47
CA SER A 41 -10.97 15.96 9.41
C SER A 41 -11.40 15.46 8.01
N SER A 42 -11.75 14.18 7.84
CA SER A 42 -12.20 13.63 6.54
C SER A 42 -13.08 12.39 6.71
N ASN A 43 -14.26 12.33 6.10
CA ASN A 43 -15.06 11.10 6.11
C ASN A 43 -14.49 9.98 5.20
N THR A 44 -13.35 10.22 4.53
CA THR A 44 -12.76 9.24 3.59
C THR A 44 -11.24 9.14 3.73
N MET A 45 -10.75 7.90 3.66
CA MET A 45 -9.31 7.60 3.60
C MET A 45 -8.72 8.14 2.28
N PRO A 46 -7.63 8.93 2.31
CA PRO A 46 -7.00 9.42 1.09
C PRO A 46 -6.46 8.25 0.24
N ARG A 47 -6.86 8.21 -1.03
CA ARG A 47 -6.37 7.23 -2.01
C ARG A 47 -5.12 7.76 -2.70
N PHE A 48 -3.99 7.09 -2.49
CA PHE A 48 -2.74 7.42 -3.18
C PHE A 48 -2.63 6.63 -4.49
N LYS A 49 -2.47 7.33 -5.61
CA LYS A 49 -2.17 6.68 -6.90
C LYS A 49 -0.69 6.29 -6.93
N THR A 50 -0.42 4.99 -7.05
CA THR A 50 0.95 4.50 -7.28
C THR A 50 1.19 4.43 -8.79
N VAL A 51 2.32 4.95 -9.25
CA VAL A 51 2.68 4.98 -10.67
C VAL A 51 4.05 4.35 -10.90
N VAL A 52 4.20 3.60 -11.98
CA VAL A 52 5.50 3.12 -12.47
C VAL A 52 6.04 4.16 -13.45
N ALA A 53 7.15 4.80 -13.10
CA ALA A 53 7.76 5.85 -13.92
C ALA A 53 9.02 5.34 -14.63
N LYS A 54 9.22 5.76 -15.89
CA LYS A 54 10.45 5.53 -16.65
C LYS A 54 11.04 6.85 -17.15
N ARG A 55 12.37 6.90 -17.34
CA ARG A 55 13.04 8.07 -17.91
C ARG A 55 12.56 8.30 -19.35
N LYS A 56 12.08 9.52 -19.63
CA LYS A 56 11.72 9.96 -20.99
C LYS A 56 12.96 9.92 -21.89
N GLY A 57 12.83 9.33 -23.09
CA GLY A 57 13.91 9.26 -24.09
C GLY A 57 14.88 8.08 -23.95
N LYS A 58 14.72 7.21 -22.93
CA LYS A 58 15.49 5.96 -22.84
C LYS A 58 14.57 4.77 -23.09
N ALA A 59 14.89 3.95 -24.09
CA ALA A 59 14.20 2.68 -24.30
C ALA A 59 14.43 1.79 -23.07
N LEU A 60 13.39 1.06 -22.67
CA LEU A 60 13.54 0.03 -21.65
C LEU A 60 14.37 -1.10 -22.27
N GLY A 61 15.52 -1.41 -21.68
CA GLY A 61 16.26 -2.62 -22.03
C GLY A 61 15.50 -3.88 -21.59
N PRO A 62 15.98 -5.09 -21.93
CA PRO A 62 15.29 -6.34 -21.63
C PRO A 62 14.85 -6.48 -20.17
N ALA A 63 15.73 -6.12 -19.21
CA ALA A 63 15.40 -6.12 -17.79
C ALA A 63 14.32 -5.09 -17.40
N GLY A 64 14.36 -3.90 -18.00
CA GLY A 64 13.37 -2.84 -17.75
C GLY A 64 12.00 -3.17 -18.32
N SER A 65 11.96 -3.81 -19.49
CA SER A 65 10.73 -4.28 -20.12
C SER A 65 10.12 -5.43 -19.33
N PHE A 66 10.95 -6.38 -18.87
CA PHE A 66 10.51 -7.44 -17.97
C PHE A 66 9.92 -6.88 -16.68
N LEU A 67 10.64 -6.01 -15.97
CA LEU A 67 10.16 -5.41 -14.72
C LEU A 67 8.85 -4.62 -14.93
N MET A 68 8.76 -3.83 -15.99
CA MET A 68 7.53 -3.10 -16.33
C MET A 68 6.37 -4.08 -16.56
N ALA A 69 6.58 -5.14 -17.34
CA ALA A 69 5.58 -6.16 -17.55
C ALA A 69 5.16 -6.82 -16.24
N THR A 70 6.11 -7.28 -15.41
CA THR A 70 5.82 -7.90 -14.11
C THR A 70 5.02 -6.98 -13.20
N LEU A 71 5.39 -5.70 -13.10
CA LEU A 71 4.68 -4.74 -12.26
C LEU A 71 3.26 -4.48 -12.79
N MET A 72 3.08 -4.37 -14.11
CA MET A 72 1.77 -4.15 -14.73
C MET A 72 0.83 -5.35 -14.57
N HIS A 73 1.36 -6.59 -14.60
CA HIS A 73 0.57 -7.80 -14.37
C HIS A 73 0.29 -8.05 -12.88
N GLY A 74 1.20 -7.65 -11.98
CA GLY A 74 1.04 -7.81 -10.54
C GLY A 74 0.18 -6.75 -9.86
N SER A 75 -0.07 -5.60 -10.50
CA SER A 75 -0.86 -4.50 -9.93
C SER A 75 -2.39 -4.66 -10.08
N GLY A 76 -2.87 -5.85 -10.44
CA GLY A 76 -4.28 -6.17 -10.66
C GLY A 76 -4.75 -7.43 -9.92
N SER A 77 -4.43 -7.57 -8.63
CA SER A 77 -5.14 -8.51 -7.76
C SER A 77 -5.90 -7.72 -6.73
N ASN A 78 -7.20 -7.57 -7.01
CA ASN A 78 -8.22 -7.19 -6.05
C ASN A 78 -9.37 -8.18 -6.27
N ASP A 79 -9.11 -9.43 -5.89
CA ASP A 79 -10.11 -10.44 -5.55
C ASP A 79 -10.00 -10.72 -4.05
#